data_AF-A0A660HPY9-F1
#
_entry.id   AF-A0A660HPY9-F1
#
_cell.length_a   1.000
_cell.length_b   1.000
_cell.length_c   1.000
_cell.angle_alpha   90.00
_cell.angle_beta   90.00
_cell.angle_gamma   90.00
#
_symmetry.space_group_name_H-M   'P 1'
#
loop_
_entity.id
_entity.type
_entity.pdbx_description
1 polymer ?
#
loop_
_entity_poly.entity_id
_entity_poly.type
_entity_poly.pdbx_seq_one_letter_code
_entity_poly.pdbx_strand_id
1 'polypeptide(L)'
;MNRHQEGEVLLWLFVIWVGIQFGAGLYEKQIVVPQWSTVPPEEVGDALSRSGQESSALKFWAFVSPPVAVLALANAVVAWRTTGKRRNWWLAASIIMVIYSIFTYTYFVPKMIWLWQAETLPASEVESTVFW
;
A
#
# COMPACT_ATOMS: atom_id res chain seq x y z
N MET A 1 29.06 12.87 8.62
CA MET A 1 27.77 13.57 8.54
C MET A 1 27.24 13.71 9.96
N ASN A 2 26.70 14.85 10.38
CA ASN A 2 26.21 15.00 11.76
C ASN A 2 24.86 14.28 11.91
N ARG A 3 24.55 13.72 13.10
CA ARG A 3 23.28 13.01 13.39
C ARG A 3 22.01 13.76 12.95
N HIS A 4 22.05 15.09 12.97
CA HIS A 4 20.94 15.93 12.49
C HIS A 4 20.74 15.85 10.95
N GLN A 5 21.83 15.82 10.18
CA GLN A 5 21.77 15.71 8.72
C GLN A 5 21.27 14.32 8.28
N GLU A 6 21.65 13.26 9.00
CA GLU A 6 21.19 11.89 8.72
C GLU A 6 19.67 11.75 8.91
N GLY A 7 19.13 12.34 9.98
CA GLY A 7 17.69 12.38 10.23
C GLY A 7 16.91 13.15 9.18
N GLU A 8 17.45 14.27 8.69
CA GLU A 8 16.82 15.05 7.61
C GLU A 8 16.80 14.29 6.29
N VAL A 9 17.90 13.64 5.90
CA VAL A 9 17.94 12.82 4.68
C VAL A 9 16.92 11.69 4.76
N LEU A 10 16.85 10.99 5.90
CA LEU A 10 15.92 9.89 6.10
C LEU A 10 14.44 10.36 6.06
N LEU A 11 14.15 11.53 6.64
CA LEU A 11 12.84 12.16 6.59
C LEU A 11 12.47 12.54 5.15
N TRP A 12 13.38 13.15 4.39
CA TRP A 12 13.12 13.53 3.01
C TRP A 12 12.91 12.32 2.10
N LEU A 13 13.71 11.26 2.26
CA LEU A 13 13.47 10.00 1.55
C LEU A 13 12.06 9.47 1.87
N PHE A 14 11.67 9.46 3.13
CA PHE A 14 10.33 9.04 3.53
C PHE A 14 9.23 9.89 2.88
N VAL A 15 9.36 11.22 2.91
CA VAL A 15 8.38 12.13 2.29
C VAL A 15 8.26 11.87 0.78
N ILE A 16 9.37 11.70 0.07
CA ILE A 16 9.37 11.44 -1.38
C ILE A 16 8.68 10.12 -1.70
N TRP A 17 9.06 9.04 -0.99
CA TRP A 17 8.49 7.71 -1.23
C TRP A 17 6.99 7.63 -0.88
N VAL A 18 6.57 8.26 0.23
CA VAL A 18 5.15 8.38 0.58
C VAL A 18 4.40 9.21 -0.47
N GLY A 19 4.99 10.29 -0.97
CA GLY A 19 4.40 11.12 -2.03
C GLY A 19 4.17 10.34 -3.33
N ILE A 20 5.17 9.56 -3.77
CA ILE A 20 5.04 8.66 -4.93
C ILE A 20 3.91 7.65 -4.72
N GLN A 21 3.89 7.01 -3.56
CA GLN A 21 2.87 6.02 -3.21
C GLN A 21 1.47 6.62 -3.19
N PHE A 22 1.32 7.81 -2.58
CA PHE A 22 0.05 8.51 -2.50
C PHE A 22 -0.46 8.94 -3.88
N GLY A 23 0.42 9.53 -4.71
CA GLY A 23 0.05 9.96 -6.06
C GLY A 23 -0.39 8.80 -6.94
N ALA A 24 0.35 7.68 -6.90
CA ALA A 24 -0.04 6.47 -7.63
C ALA A 24 -1.33 5.86 -7.09
N GLY A 25 -1.54 5.83 -5.77
CA GLY A 25 -2.79 5.36 -5.17
C GLY A 25 -4.00 6.22 -5.53
N LEU A 26 -3.81 7.53 -5.70
CA LEU A 26 -4.87 8.44 -6.17
C LEU A 26 -5.23 8.15 -7.63
N TYR A 27 -4.21 8.01 -8.49
CA TYR A 27 -4.41 7.62 -9.89
C TYR A 27 -5.12 6.28 -10.01
N GLU A 28 -4.67 5.27 -9.27
CA GLU A 28 -5.28 3.94 -9.30
C GLU A 28 -6.75 3.99 -8.90
N LYS A 29 -7.10 4.68 -7.82
CA LYS A 29 -8.50 4.81 -7.36
C LYS A 29 -9.39 5.59 -8.33
N GLN A 30 -8.87 6.61 -9.00
CA GLN A 30 -9.68 7.45 -9.88
C GLN A 30 -9.78 6.93 -11.31
N ILE A 31 -8.73 6.28 -11.80
CA ILE A 31 -8.61 5.93 -13.22
C ILE A 31 -8.66 4.42 -13.44
N VAL A 32 -7.99 3.62 -12.60
CA VAL A 32 -7.87 2.16 -12.80
C VAL A 32 -9.07 1.43 -12.21
N VAL A 33 -9.40 1.69 -10.93
CA VAL A 33 -10.48 1.00 -10.21
C VAL A 33 -11.84 1.07 -10.93
N PRO A 34 -12.29 2.22 -11.46
CA PRO A 34 -13.58 2.30 -12.14
C PRO A 34 -13.69 1.44 -13.40
N GLN A 35 -12.57 0.98 -13.98
CA GLN A 35 -12.59 0.14 -15.18
C GLN A 35 -13.00 -1.32 -14.89
N TRP A 36 -12.93 -1.75 -13.62
CA TRP A 36 -13.24 -3.13 -13.22
C TRP A 36 -14.20 -3.21 -12.02
N SER A 37 -14.41 -2.13 -11.26
CA SER A 37 -15.27 -2.18 -10.06
C SER A 37 -16.78 -2.21 -10.36
N THR A 38 -17.17 -1.87 -11.59
CA THR A 38 -18.59 -1.79 -11.98
C THR A 38 -19.01 -2.87 -12.99
N VAL A 39 -18.07 -3.74 -13.39
CA VAL A 39 -18.38 -4.82 -14.32
C VAL A 39 -19.06 -5.99 -13.58
N PRO A 40 -19.85 -6.83 -14.27
CA PRO A 40 -20.45 -8.01 -13.66
C PRO A 40 -19.38 -8.94 -13.07
N PRO A 41 -19.65 -9.66 -11.96
CA PRO A 41 -18.68 -10.53 -11.29
C PRO A 41 -17.96 -11.52 -12.23
N GLU A 42 -18.67 -12.05 -13.22
CA GLU A 42 -18.17 -12.97 -14.24
C GLU A 42 -17.15 -12.36 -15.22
N GLU A 43 -17.06 -11.03 -15.30
CA GLU A 43 -16.12 -10.30 -16.16
C GLU A 43 -14.99 -9.61 -15.37
N VAL A 44 -15.00 -9.70 -14.03
CA VAL A 44 -14.06 -8.98 -13.15
C VAL A 44 -12.61 -9.43 -13.37
N GLY A 45 -12.32 -10.72 -13.56
CA GLY A 45 -10.95 -11.19 -13.80
C GLY A 45 -10.36 -10.65 -15.09
N ASP A 46 -11.14 -10.72 -16.17
CA ASP A 46 -10.78 -10.13 -17.47
C ASP A 46 -10.63 -8.60 -17.43
N ALA A 47 -11.48 -7.91 -16.65
CA ALA A 47 -11.39 -6.46 -16.48
C ALA A 47 -10.18 -6.05 -15.62
N LEU A 48 -9.83 -6.81 -14.59
CA LEU A 48 -8.63 -6.60 -13.76
C LEU A 48 -7.36 -6.75 -14.59
N SER A 49 -7.31 -7.74 -15.47
CA SER A 49 -6.18 -7.99 -16.38
C SER A 49 -5.99 -6.84 -17.38
N ARG A 50 -7.10 -6.30 -17.93
CA ARG A 50 -7.07 -5.23 -18.94
C ARG A 50 -6.88 -3.82 -18.38
N SER A 51 -7.39 -3.55 -17.18
CA SER A 51 -7.29 -2.23 -16.53
C SER A 51 -5.87 -1.87 -16.08
N GLY A 52 -4.97 -2.85 -16.03
CA GLY A 52 -3.60 -2.69 -15.55
C GLY A 52 -3.45 -2.87 -14.04
N GLN A 53 -4.53 -3.16 -13.30
CA GLN A 53 -4.51 -3.38 -11.84
C GLN A 53 -3.56 -4.51 -11.43
N GLU A 54 -3.58 -5.64 -12.15
CA GLU A 54 -2.68 -6.76 -11.87
C GLU A 54 -1.22 -6.36 -12.13
N SER A 55 -0.97 -5.69 -13.26
CA SER A 55 0.37 -5.25 -13.63
C SER A 55 0.95 -4.20 -12.68
N SER A 56 0.11 -3.26 -12.20
CA SER A 56 0.52 -2.22 -11.24
C SER A 56 0.88 -2.87 -9.91
N ALA A 57 0.08 -3.83 -9.44
CA ALA A 57 0.31 -4.53 -8.19
C ALA A 57 1.63 -5.33 -8.21
N LEU A 58 1.88 -6.10 -9.27
CA LEU A 58 3.09 -6.94 -9.38
C LEU A 58 4.37 -6.17 -9.67
N LYS A 59 4.30 -5.04 -10.37
CA LYS A 59 5.50 -4.29 -10.80
C LYS A 59 5.72 -3.04 -9.95
N PHE A 60 4.72 -2.19 -9.85
CA PHE A 60 4.85 -0.90 -9.19
C PHE A 60 4.72 -1.03 -7.67
N TRP A 61 3.64 -1.63 -7.18
CA TRP A 61 3.39 -1.73 -5.73
C TRP A 61 4.36 -2.67 -5.03
N ALA A 62 4.72 -3.79 -5.66
CA ALA A 62 5.79 -4.67 -5.17
C ALA A 62 7.15 -3.96 -5.04
N PHE A 63 7.42 -2.96 -5.89
CA PHE A 63 8.65 -2.17 -5.83
C PHE A 63 8.57 -1.01 -4.82
N VAL A 64 7.42 -0.33 -4.74
CA VAL A 64 7.26 0.93 -3.97
C VAL A 64 6.89 0.70 -2.51
N SER A 65 6.05 -0.29 -2.22
CA SER A 65 5.54 -0.51 -0.87
C SER A 65 6.60 -0.98 0.13
N PRO A 66 7.56 -1.86 -0.22
CA PRO A 66 8.57 -2.30 0.75
C PRO A 66 9.51 -1.17 1.20
N PRO A 67 10.08 -0.32 0.31
CA PRO A 67 10.84 0.86 0.72
C PRO A 67 10.06 1.79 1.65
N VAL A 68 8.77 2.05 1.37
CA VAL A 68 7.94 2.88 2.24
C VAL A 68 7.80 2.27 3.64
N ALA A 69 7.54 0.96 3.74
CA ALA A 69 7.41 0.28 5.02
C ALA A 69 8.71 0.34 5.84
N VAL A 70 9.85 0.08 5.19
CA VAL A 70 11.18 0.16 5.82
C VAL A 70 11.48 1.60 6.27
N LEU A 71 11.23 2.59 5.41
CA LEU A 71 11.43 3.99 5.75
C LEU A 71 10.49 4.44 6.87
N ALA A 72 9.24 3.99 6.91
CA ALA A 72 8.31 4.30 7.99
C ALA A 72 8.81 3.78 9.34
N LEU A 73 9.28 2.53 9.39
CA LEU A 73 9.88 1.95 10.60
C LEU A 73 11.16 2.67 11.01
N ALA A 74 12.07 2.93 10.07
CA ALA A 74 13.32 3.64 10.33
C ALA A 74 13.05 5.06 10.87
N ASN A 75 12.14 5.80 10.24
CA ASN A 75 11.73 7.12 10.68
C ASN A 75 11.04 7.09 12.05
N ALA A 76 10.20 6.10 12.34
CA ALA A 76 9.59 5.95 13.66
C ALA A 76 10.66 5.77 14.75
N VAL A 77 11.67 4.93 14.52
CA VAL A 77 12.77 4.70 15.46
C VAL A 77 13.61 5.96 15.66
N VAL A 78 13.97 6.65 14.58
CA VAL A 78 14.77 7.89 14.66
C VAL A 78 13.98 9.01 15.32
N ALA A 79 12.71 9.20 14.96
CA ALA A 79 11.83 10.20 15.55
C ALA A 79 11.61 9.94 17.05
N TRP A 80 11.49 8.67 17.46
CA TRP A 80 11.35 8.30 18.86
C TRP A 80 12.54 8.77 19.71
N ARG A 81 13.75 8.65 19.16
CA ARG A 81 15.02 9.01 19.82
C ARG A 81 15.41 10.49 19.71
N THR A 82 14.74 11.25 18.86
CA THR A 82 15.05 12.67 18.61
C THR A 82 14.31 13.56 19.61
N THR A 83 14.88 14.71 19.96
CA THR A 83 14.23 15.77 20.74
C THR A 83 14.04 17.01 19.86
N GLY A 84 12.89 17.67 19.96
CA GLY A 84 12.61 18.89 19.19
C GLY A 84 11.14 19.14 18.90
N LYS A 85 10.80 20.39 18.52
CA LYS A 85 9.41 20.85 18.31
C LYS A 85 8.64 20.06 17.24
N ARG A 86 9.34 19.53 16.23
CA ARG A 86 8.75 18.80 15.09
C ARG A 86 8.64 17.28 15.30
N ARG A 87 9.22 16.78 16.40
CA ARG A 87 9.32 15.33 16.69
C ARG A 87 7.96 14.64 16.69
N ASN A 88 6.96 15.24 17.31
CA ASN A 88 5.64 14.60 17.45
C ASN A 88 4.96 14.40 16.09
N TRP A 89 5.06 15.37 15.18
CA TRP A 89 4.54 15.24 13.81
C TRP A 89 5.28 14.20 13.00
N TRP A 90 6.61 14.18 13.09
CA TRP A 90 7.42 13.17 12.43
C TRP A 90 7.10 11.76 12.92
N LEU A 91 7.01 11.57 14.23
CA LEU A 91 6.68 10.29 14.83
C LEU A 91 5.26 9.84 14.47
N ALA A 92 4.27 10.74 14.54
CA ALA A 92 2.89 10.44 14.18
C ALA A 92 2.76 10.00 12.71
N ALA A 93 3.37 10.74 11.77
CA ALA A 93 3.36 10.38 10.35
C ALA A 93 4.01 9.01 10.11
N SER A 94 5.12 8.73 10.78
CA SER A 94 5.82 7.45 10.68
C SER A 94 4.97 6.29 11.20
N ILE A 95 4.33 6.45 12.38
CA ILE A 95 3.45 5.43 12.97
C ILE A 95 2.24 5.17 12.08
N ILE A 96 1.60 6.23 11.54
CA ILE A 96 0.48 6.08 10.61
C ILE A 96 0.90 5.24 9.39
N MET A 97 2.07 5.50 8.82
CA MET A 97 2.56 4.73 7.67
C MET A 97 2.97 3.30 8.03
N VAL A 98 3.43 3.04 9.26
CA VAL A 98 3.65 1.67 9.75
C VAL A 98 2.32 0.91 9.84
N ILE A 99 1.30 1.51 10.45
CA ILE A 99 -0.03 0.91 10.56
C ILE A 99 -0.61 0.66 9.17
N TYR A 100 -0.55 1.66 8.27
CA TYR A 100 -0.96 1.52 6.88
C TYR A 100 -0.26 0.34 6.19
N SER A 101 1.06 0.18 6.39
CA SER A 101 1.83 -0.91 5.81
C SER A 101 1.37 -2.27 6.35
N ILE A 102 1.12 -2.36 7.66
CA ILE A 102 0.57 -3.58 8.29
C ILE A 102 -0.75 -3.97 7.63
N PHE A 103 -1.73 -3.05 7.57
CA PHE A 103 -3.02 -3.31 6.91
C PHE A 103 -2.86 -3.68 5.43
N THR A 104 -1.91 -3.06 4.74
CA THR A 104 -1.66 -3.35 3.33
C THR A 104 -1.21 -4.80 3.14
N TYR A 105 -0.24 -5.26 3.92
CA TYR A 105 0.31 -6.60 3.76
C TYR A 105 -0.51 -7.71 4.41
N THR A 106 -1.25 -7.43 5.49
CA THR A 106 -2.04 -8.46 6.19
C THR A 106 -3.45 -8.60 5.67
N TYR A 107 -3.99 -7.57 4.99
CA TYR A 107 -5.37 -7.56 4.52
C TYR A 107 -5.49 -7.27 3.02
N PHE A 108 -5.01 -6.10 2.57
CA PHE A 108 -5.27 -5.65 1.20
C PHE A 108 -4.61 -6.56 0.15
N VAL A 109 -3.31 -6.82 0.28
CA VAL A 109 -2.56 -7.67 -0.67
C VAL A 109 -3.15 -9.08 -0.74
N PRO A 110 -3.39 -9.79 0.39
CA PRO A 110 -4.06 -11.09 0.35
C PRO A 110 -5.43 -11.07 -0.32
N LYS A 111 -6.26 -10.05 -0.04
CA LYS A 111 -7.59 -9.93 -0.63
C LYS A 111 -7.55 -9.65 -2.14
N MET A 112 -6.58 -8.87 -2.61
CA MET A 112 -6.39 -8.66 -4.05
C MET A 112 -5.95 -9.95 -4.76
N ILE A 113 -5.04 -10.72 -4.16
CA ILE A 113 -4.63 -12.03 -4.71
C ILE A 113 -5.83 -12.98 -4.78
N TRP A 114 -6.62 -13.05 -3.71
CA TRP A 114 -7.84 -13.85 -3.68
C TRP A 114 -8.84 -13.42 -4.76
N LEU A 115 -9.01 -12.11 -4.96
CA LEU A 115 -9.88 -11.57 -5.99
C LEU A 115 -9.45 -12.00 -7.41
N TRP A 116 -8.16 -11.99 -7.72
CA TRP A 116 -7.66 -12.48 -9.02
C TRP A 116 -7.84 -13.98 -9.20
N GLN A 117 -7.81 -14.74 -8.10
CA GLN A 117 -7.99 -16.19 -8.14
C GLN A 117 -9.46 -16.61 -8.12
N ALA A 118 -10.40 -15.67 -7.93
CA ALA A 118 -11.82 -15.99 -7.69
C ALA A 118 -12.45 -16.86 -8.80
N GLU A 119 -12.05 -16.69 -10.06
CA GLU A 119 -12.52 -17.53 -11.18
C GLU A 119 -11.99 -18.97 -11.15
N THR A 120 -10.90 -19.21 -10.40
CA THR A 120 -10.28 -20.54 -10.23
C THR A 120 -10.67 -21.23 -8.92
N LEU A 121 -11.41 -20.54 -8.05
CA LEU A 121 -11.83 -21.09 -6.76
C LEU A 121 -13.02 -22.06 -6.95
N PRO A 122 -13.03 -23.21 -6.27
CA PRO A 122 -14.18 -24.11 -6.30
C PRO A 122 -15.40 -23.42 -5.69
N ALA A 123 -16.59 -23.67 -6.26
CA ALA A 123 -17.85 -23.06 -5.83
C ALA A 123 -18.12 -23.22 -4.31
N SER A 124 -17.67 -24.34 -3.72
CA SER A 124 -17.78 -24.61 -2.27
C SER A 124 -17.03 -23.61 -1.39
N GLU A 125 -15.89 -23.07 -1.87
CA GLU A 125 -15.07 -22.11 -1.13
C GLU A 125 -15.66 -20.69 -1.24
N VAL A 126 -16.23 -20.36 -2.40
CA VAL A 126 -17.00 -19.13 -2.60
C VAL A 126 -18.21 -19.11 -1.66
N GLU A 127 -19.05 -20.17 -1.67
CA GLU A 127 -20.26 -20.27 -0.86
C GLU A 127 -19.99 -20.15 0.65
N SER A 128 -18.92 -20.76 1.18
CA SER A 128 -18.56 -20.64 2.61
C SER A 128 -18.23 -19.22 3.06
N THR A 129 -17.97 -18.31 2.11
CA THR A 129 -17.56 -16.92 2.32
C THR A 129 -18.72 -15.94 2.07
N VAL A 130 -19.91 -16.39 1.64
CA VAL A 130 -21.08 -15.52 1.40
C VAL A 130 -22.09 -15.59 2.55
N PHE A 131 -22.03 -16.62 3.40
CA PHE A 131 -22.89 -16.74 4.57
C PHE A 131 -22.31 -15.99 5.78
N TRP A 132 -22.51 -14.68 5.79
CA TRP A 132 -22.51 -13.85 7.01
C TRP A 132 -23.90 -13.24 7.20
#